data_AF-Q5C5B9-F1
#
_entry.id   AF-Q5C5B9-F1
#
_cell.length_a   1.000
_cell.length_b   1.000
_cell.length_c   1.000
_cell.angle_alpha   90.00
_cell.angle_beta   90.00
_cell.angle_gamma   90.00
#
_symmetry.space_group_name_H-M   'P 1'
#
loop_
_entity.id
_entity.type
_entity.pdbx_description
1 polymer ?
#
loop_
_entity_poly.entity_id
_entity_poly.type
_entity_poly.pdbx_seq_one_letter_code
_entity_poly.pdbx_strand_id
1 'polypeptide(L)'
;MYLTINWIIFVYYCMFLIPFINTDKIEINANVTSCTNQSVYYISVKNLTNTLWYLISASEHHPPSLILIQTTGESQFTVNCSTFTSDNALWYKNSISVTNIVESYGWILHRIIRYNDTTNDAIAPYDETGQKTFLGSNLNWTIVTFNHVNSDDIKIEFVATHSADSHDKIDGAIRLSFKVCKNPETPYKRLYYNIENALSITVELTLDKVEVNNPVNRFSLA
;
A
#
# COMPACT_ATOMS: atom_id res chain seq x y z
N MET A 1 14.40 -30.99 20.75
CA MET A 1 14.72 -31.04 19.31
C MET A 1 14.07 -29.81 18.69
N TYR A 2 14.80 -28.71 18.56
CA TYR A 2 14.25 -27.44 18.07
C TYR A 2 14.35 -27.41 16.55
N LEU A 3 13.21 -27.56 15.87
CA LEU A 3 13.12 -27.32 14.45
C LEU A 3 12.71 -25.85 14.26
N THR A 4 13.69 -24.94 14.26
CA THR A 4 13.45 -23.52 13.99
C THR A 4 13.35 -23.34 12.47
N ILE A 5 12.16 -23.54 11.91
CA ILE A 5 11.87 -23.12 10.54
C ILE A 5 11.68 -21.60 10.58
N ASN A 6 12.74 -20.85 10.30
CA ASN A 6 12.78 -19.39 10.44
C ASN A 6 12.42 -18.63 9.15
N TRP A 7 11.71 -19.25 8.19
CA TRP A 7 11.45 -18.59 6.91
C TRP A 7 10.11 -18.98 6.32
N ILE A 8 9.13 -18.08 6.43
CA ILE A 8 7.95 -18.06 5.58
C ILE A 8 7.90 -16.67 4.96
N ILE A 9 8.08 -16.61 3.63
CA ILE A 9 7.78 -15.42 2.85
C ILE A 9 6.31 -15.52 2.48
N PHE A 10 5.48 -14.67 3.06
CA PHE A 10 4.10 -14.50 2.63
C PHE A 10 4.02 -13.28 1.72
N VAL A 11 3.56 -13.49 0.49
CA VAL A 11 3.31 -12.41 -0.48
C VAL A 11 1.80 -12.30 -0.67
N TYR A 12 1.22 -11.22 -0.17
CA TYR A 12 -0.15 -10.85 -0.53
C TYR A 12 -0.12 -9.91 -1.73
N TYR A 13 -0.99 -10.16 -2.70
CA TYR A 13 -1.06 -9.42 -3.94
C TYR A 13 -2.50 -8.96 -4.19
N CYS A 14 -2.68 -7.65 -4.39
CA CYS A 14 -3.94 -7.08 -4.86
C CYS A 14 -3.67 -6.18 -6.07
N MET A 15 -4.50 -6.31 -7.12
CA MET A 15 -4.46 -5.45 -8.29
C MET A 15 -5.79 -4.73 -8.44
N PHE A 16 -5.73 -3.41 -8.56
CA PHE A 16 -6.87 -2.60 -8.95
C PHE A 16 -6.76 -2.26 -10.43
N LEU A 17 -7.78 -2.67 -11.19
CA LEU A 17 -7.92 -2.35 -12.60
C LEU A 17 -8.79 -1.13 -12.75
N ILE A 18 -8.23 -0.07 -13.34
CA ILE A 18 -8.96 1.17 -13.57
C ILE A 18 -9.30 1.23 -15.06
N PRO A 19 -10.58 1.18 -15.44
CA PRO A 19 -10.98 1.29 -16.83
C PRO A 19 -10.63 2.69 -17.35
N PHE A 20 -9.56 2.79 -18.12
CA PHE A 20 -9.08 4.05 -18.68
C PHE A 20 -9.27 4.05 -20.20
N ILE A 21 -10.05 5.01 -20.70
CA ILE A 21 -10.64 4.96 -22.06
C ILE A 21 -9.59 5.12 -23.18
N ASN A 22 -8.37 5.59 -22.87
CA ASN A 22 -7.28 5.69 -23.84
C ASN A 22 -5.91 5.69 -23.14
N THR A 23 -5.17 4.58 -23.24
CA THR A 23 -3.82 4.42 -22.67
C THR A 23 -2.69 4.64 -23.68
N ASP A 24 -3.00 4.89 -24.95
CA ASP A 24 -1.99 5.05 -26.01
C ASP A 24 -1.26 6.39 -25.94
N LYS A 25 -1.83 7.38 -25.23
CA LYS A 25 -1.22 8.69 -24.97
C LYS A 25 -1.37 9.06 -23.50
N ILE A 26 -0.66 8.32 -22.65
CA ILE A 26 -0.58 8.63 -21.22
C ILE A 26 0.79 9.20 -20.87
N GLU A 27 0.78 10.21 -20.02
CA GLU A 27 1.97 10.76 -19.38
C GLU A 27 1.94 10.35 -17.91
N ILE A 28 2.98 9.63 -17.47
CA ILE A 28 3.13 9.21 -16.08
C ILE A 28 4.21 10.08 -15.45
N ASN A 29 3.85 10.79 -14.38
CA ASN A 29 4.81 11.52 -13.55
C ASN A 29 4.68 11.03 -12.11
N ALA A 30 5.80 10.83 -11.45
CA ALA A 30 5.84 10.63 -10.01
C ALA A 30 6.47 11.87 -9.37
N ASN A 31 6.11 12.21 -8.13
CA ASN A 31 6.75 13.26 -7.34
C ASN A 31 6.49 13.02 -5.85
N VAL A 32 7.13 13.83 -5.00
CA VAL A 32 6.97 13.75 -3.55
C VAL A 32 6.81 15.15 -2.97
N THR A 33 5.88 15.30 -2.04
CA THR A 33 5.81 16.47 -1.16
C THR A 33 6.28 16.03 0.22
N SER A 34 7.45 16.53 0.63
CA SER A 34 8.05 16.23 1.94
C SER A 34 7.61 17.26 2.98
N CYS A 35 6.99 16.79 4.05
CA CYS A 35 6.70 17.55 5.27
C CYS A 35 7.61 17.06 6.41
N THR A 36 7.63 17.74 7.56
CA THR A 36 8.63 17.54 8.63
C THR A 36 8.83 16.07 9.04
N ASN A 37 7.74 15.32 9.23
CA ASN A 37 7.78 13.92 9.72
C ASN A 37 7.00 12.94 8.84
N GLN A 38 6.51 13.39 7.68
CA GLN A 38 5.70 12.58 6.79
C GLN A 38 5.83 13.11 5.37
N SER A 39 5.81 12.21 4.39
CA SER A 39 5.79 12.60 2.97
C SER A 39 4.55 12.03 2.30
N VAL A 40 4.03 12.78 1.32
CA VAL A 40 3.04 12.26 0.37
C VAL A 40 3.76 12.05 -0.94
N TYR A 41 3.89 10.79 -1.34
CA TYR A 41 4.33 10.43 -2.67
C TYR A 41 3.11 10.43 -3.57
N TYR A 42 3.23 10.99 -4.76
CA TYR A 42 2.10 11.04 -5.68
C TYR A 42 2.52 10.68 -7.09
N ILE A 43 1.66 9.94 -7.76
CA ILE A 43 1.80 9.55 -9.15
C ILE A 43 0.61 10.14 -9.91
N SER A 44 0.88 10.92 -10.95
CA SER A 44 -0.15 11.42 -11.86
C SER A 44 -0.05 10.69 -13.18
N VAL A 45 -1.15 10.06 -13.61
CA VAL A 45 -1.28 9.46 -14.93
C VAL A 45 -2.29 10.29 -15.72
N LYS A 46 -1.79 11.05 -16.69
CA LYS A 46 -2.57 12.03 -17.45
C LYS A 46 -2.85 11.52 -18.85
N ASN A 47 -4.08 11.69 -19.32
CA ASN A 47 -4.38 11.69 -20.75
C ASN A 47 -5.00 13.03 -21.17
N LEU A 48 -5.56 13.10 -22.37
CA LEU A 48 -6.13 14.32 -22.93
C LEU A 48 -7.32 14.90 -22.14
N THR A 49 -8.04 14.09 -21.37
CA THR A 49 -9.30 14.48 -20.73
C THR A 49 -9.33 14.30 -19.22
N ASN A 50 -8.52 13.38 -18.69
CA ASN A 50 -8.53 12.95 -17.31
C ASN A 50 -7.12 12.84 -16.73
N THR A 51 -7.02 13.02 -15.42
CA THR A 51 -5.83 12.66 -14.64
C THR A 51 -6.23 11.71 -13.53
N LEU A 52 -5.52 10.58 -13.43
CA LEU A 52 -5.56 9.69 -12.27
C LEU A 52 -4.41 10.04 -11.34
N TRP A 53 -4.74 10.30 -10.08
CA TRP A 53 -3.79 10.54 -9.01
C TRP A 53 -3.73 9.34 -8.09
N TYR A 54 -2.53 8.88 -7.79
CA TYR A 54 -2.25 7.91 -6.73
C TYR A 54 -1.50 8.65 -5.64
N LEU A 55 -2.14 8.88 -4.50
CA LEU A 55 -1.53 9.55 -3.34
C LEU A 55 -1.18 8.48 -2.32
N ILE A 56 0.11 8.33 -2.02
CA ILE A 56 0.64 7.26 -1.18
C ILE A 56 1.41 7.88 -0.03
N SER A 57 1.12 7.44 1.20
CA SER A 57 1.82 7.91 2.38
C SER A 57 1.91 6.82 3.44
N ALA A 58 3.02 6.82 4.18
CA ALA A 58 3.25 6.04 5.39
C ALA A 58 4.24 6.81 6.28
N SER A 59 4.18 6.58 7.59
CA SER A 59 5.16 7.11 8.54
C SER A 59 5.26 6.23 9.78
N GLU A 60 6.00 6.68 10.79
CA GLU A 60 6.09 6.03 12.09
C GLU A 60 4.75 5.94 12.83
N HIS A 61 3.83 6.86 12.59
CA HIS A 61 2.53 6.94 13.29
C HIS A 61 1.32 6.77 12.37
N HIS A 62 1.56 6.65 11.07
CA HIS A 62 0.50 6.52 10.09
C HIS A 62 0.71 5.25 9.25
N PRO A 63 -0.29 4.36 9.21
CA PRO A 63 -0.21 3.17 8.39
C PRO A 63 -0.09 3.54 6.91
N PRO A 64 0.54 2.69 6.10
CA PRO A 64 0.57 2.88 4.66
C PRO A 64 -0.84 2.98 4.12
N SER A 65 -1.06 4.02 3.33
CA SER A 65 -2.34 4.34 2.74
C SER A 65 -2.15 4.77 1.28
N LEU A 66 -3.19 4.50 0.50
CA LEU A 66 -3.31 4.85 -0.91
C LEU A 66 -4.67 5.53 -1.10
N ILE A 67 -4.66 6.71 -1.72
CA ILE A 67 -5.87 7.35 -2.25
C ILE A 67 -5.75 7.40 -3.77
N LEU A 68 -6.71 6.78 -4.45
CA LEU A 68 -6.92 6.97 -5.89
C LEU A 68 -7.90 8.12 -6.09
N ILE A 69 -7.58 9.04 -7.00
CA ILE A 69 -8.49 10.13 -7.36
C ILE A 69 -8.52 10.27 -8.88
N GLN A 70 -9.70 10.17 -9.47
CA GLN A 70 -9.90 10.54 -10.86
C GLN A 70 -10.37 11.99 -10.94
N THR A 71 -9.75 12.73 -11.86
CA THR A 71 -10.06 14.14 -12.11
C THR A 71 -10.22 14.40 -13.61
N THR A 72 -10.89 15.49 -13.96
CA THR A 72 -11.05 15.97 -15.34
C THR A 72 -10.32 17.28 -15.59
N GLY A 73 -9.91 17.50 -16.85
CA GLY A 73 -9.24 18.74 -17.26
C GLY A 73 -7.88 18.98 -16.56
N GLU A 74 -7.49 20.24 -16.46
CA GLU A 74 -6.30 20.63 -15.68
C GLU A 74 -6.59 20.53 -14.18
N SER A 75 -6.18 19.41 -13.58
CA SER A 75 -6.26 19.22 -12.13
C SER A 75 -4.93 19.55 -11.45
N GLN A 76 -5.03 20.06 -10.23
CA GLN A 76 -3.90 20.41 -9.37
C GLN A 76 -4.00 19.63 -8.07
N PHE A 77 -2.86 19.13 -7.62
CA PHE A 77 -2.68 18.49 -6.32
C PHE A 77 -1.85 19.40 -5.43
N THR A 78 -2.32 19.63 -4.21
CA THR A 78 -1.60 20.44 -3.21
C THR A 78 -1.66 19.78 -1.84
N VAL A 79 -0.56 19.91 -1.09
CA VAL A 79 -0.46 19.48 0.31
C VAL A 79 -0.07 20.69 1.14
N ASN A 80 -0.87 21.00 2.16
CA ASN A 80 -0.49 21.96 3.19
C ASN A 80 0.25 21.21 4.31
N CYS A 81 1.59 21.26 4.28
CA CYS A 81 2.41 20.54 5.26
C CYS A 81 2.15 20.96 6.71
N SER A 82 1.74 22.21 6.96
CA SER A 82 1.46 22.68 8.34
C SER A 82 0.24 22.01 8.96
N THR A 83 -0.74 21.63 8.15
CA THR A 83 -1.93 20.91 8.60
C THR A 83 -1.85 19.41 8.37
N PHE A 84 -1.02 18.95 7.44
CA PHE A 84 -0.82 17.52 7.16
C PHE A 84 -0.12 16.78 8.30
N THR A 85 0.81 17.41 9.00
CA THR A 85 1.49 16.81 10.16
C THR A 85 0.90 17.27 11.48
N SER A 86 -0.36 17.75 11.48
CA SER A 86 -1.02 18.28 12.67
C SER A 86 -1.76 17.17 13.41
N ASP A 87 -1.56 17.12 14.74
CA ASP A 87 -2.34 16.25 15.63
C ASP A 87 -3.84 16.60 15.68
N ASN A 88 -4.20 17.83 15.28
CA ASN A 88 -5.60 18.21 15.12
C ASN A 88 -6.21 17.53 13.88
N ALA A 89 -7.12 16.59 14.12
CA ALA A 89 -7.79 15.81 13.07
C ALA A 89 -8.58 16.68 12.05
N LEU A 90 -9.15 17.82 12.46
CA LEU A 90 -9.84 18.72 11.53
C LEU A 90 -8.87 19.41 10.58
N TRP A 91 -7.67 19.74 11.05
CA TRP A 91 -6.62 20.32 10.22
C TRP A 91 -6.04 19.27 9.28
N TYR A 92 -5.78 18.06 9.80
CA TYR A 92 -5.36 16.91 8.98
C TYR A 92 -6.33 16.62 7.84
N LYS A 93 -7.64 16.61 8.12
CA LYS A 93 -8.69 16.36 7.11
C LYS A 93 -8.63 17.30 5.91
N ASN A 94 -8.21 18.55 6.11
CA ASN A 94 -8.18 19.59 5.09
C ASN A 94 -6.76 19.88 4.58
N SER A 95 -5.82 18.97 4.80
CA SER A 95 -4.41 19.14 4.45
C SER A 95 -4.08 18.83 2.99
N ILE A 96 -4.91 18.03 2.33
CA ILE A 96 -4.76 17.66 0.92
C ILE A 96 -5.92 18.24 0.13
N SER A 97 -5.62 18.88 -0.99
CA SER A 97 -6.61 19.39 -1.93
C SER A 97 -6.29 18.95 -3.35
N VAL A 98 -7.31 18.45 -4.04
CA VAL A 98 -7.28 18.10 -5.46
C VAL A 98 -8.47 18.76 -6.15
N THR A 99 -8.23 19.42 -7.28
CA THR A 99 -9.28 20.08 -8.06
C THR A 99 -9.93 19.14 -9.08
N ASN A 100 -11.17 19.44 -9.48
CA ASN A 100 -11.92 18.74 -10.53
C ASN A 100 -12.10 17.23 -10.29
N ILE A 101 -12.33 16.83 -9.03
CA ILE A 101 -12.54 15.43 -8.65
C ILE A 101 -13.85 14.92 -9.27
N VAL A 102 -13.77 13.75 -9.91
CA VAL A 102 -14.91 12.97 -10.37
C VAL A 102 -15.24 11.88 -9.36
N GLU A 103 -14.22 11.13 -8.94
CA GLU A 103 -14.35 10.01 -8.00
C GLU A 103 -13.05 9.79 -7.23
N SER A 104 -13.18 9.15 -6.06
CA SER A 104 -12.03 8.83 -5.21
C SER A 104 -12.24 7.54 -4.44
N TYR A 105 -11.17 6.77 -4.26
CA TYR A 105 -11.14 5.52 -3.53
C TYR A 105 -9.98 5.52 -2.54
N GLY A 106 -10.15 4.86 -1.39
CA GLY A 106 -9.13 4.76 -0.36
C GLY A 106 -8.79 3.32 -0.02
N TRP A 107 -7.52 3.06 0.23
CA TRP A 107 -7.01 1.82 0.77
C TRP A 107 -6.04 2.12 1.91
N ILE A 108 -6.07 1.32 2.97
CA ILE A 108 -5.23 1.47 4.15
C ILE A 108 -4.85 0.09 4.65
N LEU A 109 -3.58 -0.10 4.99
CA LEU A 109 -3.15 -1.29 5.74
C LEU A 109 -3.51 -1.09 7.20
N HIS A 110 -4.73 -1.45 7.58
CA HIS A 110 -5.18 -1.25 8.95
C HIS A 110 -4.56 -2.28 9.90
N ARG A 111 -4.66 -3.58 9.58
CA ARG A 111 -4.08 -4.64 10.41
C ARG A 111 -3.58 -5.85 9.63
N ILE A 112 -2.50 -6.45 10.14
CA ILE A 112 -2.03 -7.78 9.75
C ILE A 112 -2.40 -8.73 10.89
N ILE A 113 -3.23 -9.72 10.58
CA ILE A 113 -3.75 -10.68 11.56
C ILE A 113 -2.96 -11.98 11.41
N ARG A 114 -2.38 -12.46 12.51
CA ARG A 114 -1.83 -13.81 12.64
C ARG A 114 -2.80 -14.64 13.48
N TYR A 115 -3.22 -15.79 12.97
CA TYR A 115 -4.14 -16.68 13.68
C TYR A 115 -3.70 -18.13 13.58
N ASN A 116 -4.13 -18.94 14.55
CA ASN A 116 -3.86 -20.37 14.58
C ASN A 116 -4.99 -21.10 13.82
N ASP A 117 -4.70 -21.59 12.62
CA ASP A 117 -5.64 -22.30 11.76
C ASP A 117 -5.61 -23.80 12.05
N THR A 118 -6.16 -24.18 13.19
CA THR A 118 -6.16 -25.60 13.63
C THR A 118 -6.98 -26.51 12.71
N THR A 119 -7.92 -25.96 11.95
CA THR A 119 -8.75 -26.73 11.01
C THR A 119 -8.13 -26.79 9.61
N ASN A 120 -7.14 -25.95 9.32
CA ASN A 120 -6.46 -25.86 8.03
C ASN A 120 -7.38 -25.46 6.87
N ASP A 121 -8.47 -24.75 7.17
CA ASP A 121 -9.44 -24.28 6.19
C ASP A 121 -9.07 -22.91 5.60
N ALA A 122 -8.00 -22.28 6.11
CA ALA A 122 -7.56 -20.93 5.74
C ALA A 122 -8.63 -19.85 5.97
N ILE A 123 -9.52 -20.06 6.95
CA ILE A 123 -10.53 -19.10 7.37
C ILE A 123 -10.06 -18.45 8.66
N ALA A 124 -9.90 -17.12 8.66
CA ALA A 124 -9.59 -16.40 9.87
C ALA A 124 -10.76 -16.54 10.86
N PRO A 125 -10.51 -16.89 12.14
CA PRO A 125 -11.56 -16.99 13.13
C PRO A 125 -12.30 -15.67 13.23
N TYR A 126 -13.63 -15.74 13.39
CA TYR A 126 -14.45 -14.55 13.49
C TYR A 126 -14.27 -13.84 14.85
N ASP A 127 -13.94 -14.61 15.88
CA ASP A 127 -13.62 -14.11 17.21
C ASP A 127 -12.11 -13.84 17.35
N GLU A 128 -11.76 -12.70 17.97
CA GLU A 128 -10.37 -12.28 18.18
C GLU A 128 -9.57 -13.23 19.10
N THR A 129 -10.25 -14.24 19.66
CA THR A 129 -9.68 -15.26 20.51
C THR A 129 -8.55 -16.02 19.80
N GLY A 130 -7.32 -15.87 20.32
CA GLY A 130 -6.14 -16.54 19.75
C GLY A 130 -5.56 -15.88 18.50
N GLN A 131 -6.03 -14.68 18.13
CA GLN A 131 -5.42 -13.85 17.10
C GLN A 131 -4.31 -12.98 17.72
N LYS A 132 -3.23 -12.78 16.97
CA LYS A 132 -2.28 -11.70 17.21
C LYS A 132 -2.37 -10.71 16.06
N THR A 133 -2.50 -9.43 16.38
CA THR A 133 -2.74 -8.39 15.39
C THR A 133 -1.60 -7.41 15.43
N PHE A 134 -0.94 -7.22 14.29
CA PHE A 134 -0.02 -6.10 14.08
C PHE A 134 -0.85 -4.96 13.50
N LEU A 135 -1.00 -3.88 14.26
CA LEU A 135 -1.66 -2.68 13.75
C LEU A 135 -0.68 -1.96 12.80
N GLY A 136 -1.13 -1.62 11.60
CA GLY A 136 -0.29 -0.92 10.63
C GLY A 136 0.24 0.40 11.17
N SER A 137 -0.49 1.05 12.08
CA SER A 137 -0.10 2.30 12.76
C SER A 137 0.97 2.11 13.85
N ASN A 138 1.18 0.90 14.35
CA ASN A 138 2.20 0.61 15.35
C ASN A 138 3.55 0.29 14.70
N LEU A 139 3.54 -0.04 13.41
CA LEU A 139 4.73 -0.38 12.64
C LEU A 139 5.44 0.91 12.20
N ASN A 140 6.74 1.01 12.44
CA ASN A 140 7.51 2.17 12.03
C ASN A 140 7.88 2.06 10.54
N TRP A 141 7.13 2.73 9.67
CA TRP A 141 7.32 2.66 8.22
C TRP A 141 8.33 3.69 7.73
N THR A 142 9.31 3.20 6.98
CA THR A 142 10.32 4.02 6.31
C THR A 142 10.32 3.75 4.82
N ILE A 143 10.54 4.78 4.00
CA ILE A 143 10.67 4.63 2.56
C ILE A 143 12.00 3.93 2.23
N VAL A 144 11.98 2.96 1.33
CA VAL A 144 13.18 2.25 0.84
C VAL A 144 13.42 2.53 -0.63
N THR A 145 12.34 2.58 -1.43
CA THR A 145 12.42 2.78 -2.87
C THR A 145 11.38 3.78 -3.31
N PHE A 146 11.79 4.76 -4.11
CA PHE A 146 10.91 5.63 -4.89
C PHE A 146 11.56 5.90 -6.25
N ASN A 147 11.14 5.15 -7.27
CA ASN A 147 11.70 5.29 -8.60
C ASN A 147 10.95 6.38 -9.37
N HIS A 148 11.65 7.47 -9.67
CA HIS A 148 11.08 8.71 -10.23
C HIS A 148 11.37 8.89 -11.74
N VAL A 149 12.29 8.13 -12.33
CA VAL A 149 12.91 8.51 -13.61
C VAL A 149 12.47 7.63 -14.78
N ASN A 150 11.61 8.21 -15.65
CA ASN A 150 11.33 7.79 -17.04
C ASN A 150 11.10 6.28 -17.26
N SER A 151 10.45 5.59 -16.32
CA SER A 151 10.00 4.21 -16.49
C SER A 151 8.49 4.17 -16.67
N ASP A 152 8.02 3.29 -17.55
CA ASP A 152 6.59 2.95 -17.69
C ASP A 152 5.99 2.34 -16.40
N ASP A 153 6.85 2.03 -15.43
CA ASP A 153 6.56 1.46 -14.13
C ASP A 153 7.10 2.35 -13.01
N ILE A 154 6.22 2.85 -12.13
CA ILE A 154 6.62 3.57 -10.91
C ILE A 154 6.43 2.66 -9.71
N LYS A 155 7.49 2.50 -8.89
CA LYS A 155 7.44 1.71 -7.66
C LYS A 155 7.76 2.58 -6.44
N ILE A 156 6.92 2.44 -5.42
CA ILE A 156 7.10 3.02 -4.08
C ILE A 156 7.12 1.86 -3.08
N GLU A 157 8.12 1.78 -2.22
CA GLU A 157 8.24 0.71 -1.24
C GLU A 157 8.55 1.24 0.16
N PHE A 158 7.76 0.80 1.13
CA PHE A 158 7.97 1.06 2.55
C PHE A 158 8.39 -0.21 3.26
N VAL A 159 9.19 -0.06 4.31
CA VAL A 159 9.60 -1.13 5.20
C VAL A 159 9.36 -0.76 6.65
N ALA A 160 8.88 -1.72 7.42
CA ALA A 160 8.85 -1.69 8.88
C ALA A 160 9.72 -2.83 9.42
N THR A 161 10.71 -2.46 10.24
CA THR A 161 11.61 -3.39 10.94
C THR A 161 11.36 -3.43 12.45
N HIS A 162 10.54 -2.50 12.95
CA HIS A 162 10.24 -2.34 14.36
C HIS A 162 8.75 -1.99 14.54
N SER A 163 8.20 -2.36 15.70
CA SER A 163 6.88 -1.94 16.17
C SER A 163 7.03 -1.12 17.45
N ALA A 164 6.18 -0.10 17.60
CA ALA A 164 6.03 0.66 18.84
C ALA A 164 5.33 -0.18 19.94
N ASP A 165 4.62 -1.25 19.57
CA ASP A 165 4.08 -2.21 20.53
C ASP A 165 5.13 -3.26 20.87
N SER A 166 5.56 -3.29 22.14
CA SER A 166 6.55 -4.25 22.63
C SER A 166 6.15 -5.72 22.50
N HIS A 167 4.86 -6.02 22.29
CA HIS A 167 4.37 -7.39 22.06
C HIS A 167 4.53 -7.86 20.60
N ASP A 168 4.74 -6.91 19.68
CA ASP A 168 4.97 -7.19 18.27
C ASP A 168 6.45 -7.46 18.03
N LYS A 169 6.79 -8.73 17.88
CA LYS A 169 8.16 -9.16 17.60
C LYS A 169 8.39 -9.28 16.09
N ILE A 170 9.24 -8.41 15.54
CA ILE A 170 9.69 -8.43 14.14
C ILE A 170 11.18 -8.77 14.12
N ASP A 171 11.53 -10.02 13.78
CA ASP A 171 12.93 -10.46 13.68
C ASP A 171 13.55 -10.19 12.28
N GLY A 172 12.73 -9.72 11.34
CA GLY A 172 13.12 -9.36 9.97
C GLY A 172 12.53 -8.04 9.53
N ALA A 173 11.63 -8.08 8.54
CA ALA A 173 11.01 -6.88 8.00
C ALA A 173 9.64 -7.16 7.39
N ILE A 174 8.74 -6.19 7.51
CA ILE A 174 7.47 -6.13 6.80
C ILE A 174 7.65 -5.10 5.68
N ARG A 175 7.48 -5.50 4.42
CA ARG A 175 7.60 -4.62 3.26
C ARG A 175 6.26 -4.45 2.59
N LEU A 176 5.93 -3.23 2.22
CA LEU A 176 4.74 -2.93 1.42
C LEU A 176 5.16 -2.14 0.19
N SER A 177 4.84 -2.65 -0.99
CA SER A 177 5.13 -1.97 -2.25
C SER A 177 3.86 -1.63 -3.03
N PHE A 178 3.90 -0.44 -3.64
CA PHE A 178 2.92 0.06 -4.58
C PHE A 178 3.61 0.18 -5.94
N LYS A 179 3.11 -0.53 -6.94
CA LYS A 179 3.63 -0.46 -8.31
C LYS A 179 2.51 -0.02 -9.25
N VAL A 180 2.68 1.14 -9.88
CA VAL A 180 1.81 1.60 -10.98
C VAL A 180 2.49 1.24 -12.28
N CYS A 181 1.80 0.51 -13.15
CA CYS A 181 2.35 0.06 -14.44
C CYS A 181 1.30 0.10 -15.55
N LYS A 182 1.78 0.35 -16.77
CA LYS A 182 1.04 0.13 -18.02
C LYS A 182 1.21 -1.34 -18.41
N ASN A 183 0.10 -2.03 -18.68
CA ASN A 183 0.08 -3.48 -18.99
C ASN A 183 0.63 -4.32 -17.83
N PRO A 184 -0.16 -4.56 -16.77
CA PRO A 184 0.28 -5.37 -15.64
C PRO A 184 0.83 -6.72 -16.09
N GLU A 185 2.04 -7.05 -15.61
CA GLU A 185 2.50 -8.44 -15.64
C GLU A 185 1.50 -9.29 -14.85
N THR A 186 1.13 -10.45 -15.40
CA THR A 186 0.17 -11.33 -14.75
C THR A 186 0.79 -11.87 -13.46
N PRO A 187 0.27 -11.51 -12.27
CA PRO A 187 0.83 -11.94 -11.01
C PRO A 187 0.52 -13.42 -10.81
N TYR A 188 1.56 -14.23 -10.62
CA TYR A 188 1.54 -15.62 -10.15
C TYR A 188 0.26 -16.41 -10.51
N LYS A 189 0.29 -17.01 -11.71
CA LYS A 189 -0.76 -17.76 -12.46
C LYS A 189 -1.47 -16.88 -13.49
N ARG A 190 -1.53 -17.40 -14.72
CA ARG A 190 -2.32 -16.81 -15.81
C ARG A 190 -3.74 -16.58 -15.32
N LEU A 191 -4.15 -15.32 -15.19
CA LEU A 191 -5.56 -14.96 -15.18
C LEU A 191 -6.19 -15.55 -16.46
N TYR A 192 -7.44 -16.02 -16.39
CA TYR A 192 -8.14 -16.59 -17.54
C TYR A 192 -8.42 -15.57 -18.67
N TYR A 193 -7.96 -14.34 -18.51
CA TYR A 193 -8.14 -13.24 -19.44
C TYR A 193 -6.84 -12.41 -19.48
N ASN A 194 -6.48 -11.96 -20.68
CA ASN A 194 -5.39 -11.03 -20.89
C ASN A 194 -5.97 -9.61 -20.88
N ILE A 195 -5.37 -8.72 -20.10
CA ILE A 195 -5.80 -7.32 -20.04
C ILE A 195 -4.79 -6.50 -20.82
N GLU A 196 -5.14 -6.14 -22.04
CA GLU A 196 -4.30 -5.28 -22.88
C GLU A 196 -4.70 -3.82 -22.65
N ASN A 197 -3.70 -2.92 -22.67
CA ASN A 197 -3.90 -1.47 -22.62
C ASN A 197 -4.59 -0.97 -21.33
N ALA A 198 -4.43 -1.68 -20.22
CA ALA A 198 -4.93 -1.24 -18.91
C ALA A 198 -3.83 -0.60 -18.07
N LEU A 199 -4.26 0.38 -17.26
CA LEU A 199 -3.48 0.93 -16.17
C LEU A 199 -3.84 0.16 -14.89
N SER A 200 -2.82 -0.26 -14.15
CA SER A 200 -3.02 -0.97 -12.89
C SER A 200 -2.16 -0.40 -11.78
N ILE A 201 -2.65 -0.53 -10.56
CA ILE A 201 -1.81 -0.45 -9.36
C ILE A 201 -1.81 -1.81 -8.68
N THR A 202 -0.60 -2.29 -8.43
CA THR A 202 -0.30 -3.47 -7.64
C THR A 202 0.07 -3.04 -6.24
N VAL A 203 -0.55 -3.67 -5.24
CA VAL A 203 -0.14 -3.58 -3.84
C VAL A 203 0.40 -4.94 -3.40
N GLU A 204 1.65 -4.98 -2.98
CA GLU A 204 2.33 -6.19 -2.55
C GLU A 204 2.81 -6.06 -1.11
N LEU A 205 2.35 -6.94 -0.22
CA LEU A 205 2.82 -7.05 1.15
C LEU A 205 3.71 -8.29 1.28
N THR A 206 4.94 -8.10 1.76
CA THR A 206 5.89 -9.16 2.05
C THR A 206 6.19 -9.21 3.55
N LEU A 207 5.99 -10.37 4.16
CA LEU A 207 6.40 -10.66 5.54
C LEU A 207 7.70 -11.48 5.52
N ASP A 208 8.78 -10.92 6.07
CA ASP A 208 10.11 -11.55 6.11
C ASP A 208 10.56 -11.75 7.57
N LYS A 209 10.90 -12.99 7.93
CA LYS A 209 11.20 -13.46 9.30
C LYS A 209 10.25 -12.95 10.38
N VAL A 210 8.96 -12.91 10.09
CA VAL A 210 7.95 -12.71 11.12
C VAL A 210 7.80 -14.02 11.88
N GLU A 211 7.92 -13.99 13.22
CA GLU A 211 7.95 -15.19 14.05
C GLU A 211 6.69 -16.06 13.81
N VAL A 212 6.88 -17.34 13.48
CA VAL A 212 5.80 -18.31 13.33
C VAL A 212 6.02 -19.45 14.32
N ASN A 213 5.30 -19.40 15.44
CA ASN A 213 5.50 -20.36 16.54
C ASN A 213 4.84 -21.73 16.31
N ASN A 214 4.10 -21.91 15.21
CA ASN A 214 3.37 -23.14 14.91
C ASN A 214 3.15 -23.31 13.38
N PRO A 215 3.38 -24.50 12.77
CA PRO A 215 3.12 -24.75 11.35
C PRO A 215 1.68 -24.48 10.87
N VAL A 216 0.69 -24.44 11.77
CA VAL A 216 -0.71 -24.09 11.45
C VAL A 216 -1.03 -22.61 11.60
N ASN A 217 -0.04 -21.76 11.91
CA ASN A 217 -0.28 -20.32 11.91
C ASN A 217 -0.45 -19.80 10.47
N ARG A 218 -1.47 -18.97 10.28
CA ARG A 218 -1.79 -18.27 9.03
C ARG A 218 -1.78 -16.76 9.24
N PHE A 219 -1.69 -16.04 8.13
CA PHE A 219 -1.79 -14.58 8.09
C PHE A 219 -2.98 -14.14 7.24
N SER A 220 -3.65 -13.08 7.66
CA SER A 220 -4.73 -12.41 6.93
C SER A 220 -4.57 -10.89 7.03
N LEU A 221 -5.20 -10.16 6.11
CA LEU A 221 -5.25 -8.69 6.10
C LEU A 221 -6.68 -8.24 6.33
N ALA A 222 -6.85 -7.18 7.10
CA ALA A 222 -8.15 -6.55 7.35
C ALA A 222 -8.01 -5.05 7.59
#